data_AF-A0A258H8G7-F1
#
_entry.id   AF-A0A258H8G7-F1
#
_cell.length_a   1.000
_cell.length_b   1.000
_cell.length_c   1.000
_cell.angle_alpha   90.00
_cell.angle_beta   90.00
_cell.angle_gamma   90.00
#
_symmetry.space_group_name_H-M   'P 1'
#
loop_
_entity.id
_entity.type
_entity.pdbx_description
1 polymer ?
#
loop_
_entity_poly.entity_id
_entity_poly.type
_entity_poly.pdbx_seq_one_letter_code
_entity_poly.pdbx_strand_id
1 'polypeptide(L)'
;MGRDVYVGFSCLDSKSDRKDYDSRKTLKKLVDSALEDTNWRLMTDEISYRLGYLNGRVKAYESEEDLKKLAMKSKNLKPKQTSGDATDKNGNRVLETPDGKDIIL
;
A
#
# COMPACT_ATOMS: atom_id res chain seq x y z
N MET A 1 -13.82 7.62 -14.29
CA MET A 1 -13.33 8.99 -14.00
C MET A 1 -12.92 9.03 -12.53
N GLY A 2 -11.64 8.78 -12.21
CA GLY A 2 -11.11 9.02 -10.86
C GLY A 2 -10.39 10.35 -10.86
N ARG A 3 -10.67 11.24 -9.92
CA ARG A 3 -9.95 12.51 -9.77
C ARG A 3 -8.87 12.27 -8.73
N ASP A 4 -7.62 12.32 -9.14
CA ASP A 4 -6.51 12.21 -8.19
C ASP A 4 -6.68 13.21 -7.04
N VAL A 5 -6.72 12.71 -5.80
CA VAL A 5 -6.80 13.55 -4.60
C VAL A 5 -5.39 13.87 -4.14
N TYR A 6 -5.10 15.16 -3.93
CA TYR A 6 -3.81 15.63 -3.43
C TYR A 6 -4.01 16.34 -2.10
N VAL A 7 -3.24 15.92 -1.08
CA VAL A 7 -3.27 16.53 0.24
C VAL A 7 -1.85 17.00 0.59
N GLY A 8 -1.72 18.29 0.90
CA GLY A 8 -0.48 18.86 1.43
C GLY A 8 -0.37 18.61 2.93
N PHE A 9 0.86 18.42 3.40
CA PHE A 9 1.16 18.29 4.82
C PHE A 9 2.41 19.09 5.19
N SER A 10 2.51 19.43 6.46
CA SER A 10 3.67 20.07 7.07
C SER A 10 3.99 19.43 8.42
N CYS A 11 5.27 19.32 8.75
CA CYS A 11 5.71 18.85 10.05
C CYS A 11 6.99 19.56 10.50
N LEU A 12 7.16 19.69 11.81
CA LEU A 12 8.35 20.25 12.42
C LEU A 12 9.42 19.16 12.58
N ASP A 13 10.64 19.43 12.15
CA ASP A 13 11.78 18.57 12.44
C ASP A 13 12.21 18.75 13.89
N SER A 14 12.10 17.67 14.66
CA SER A 14 12.46 17.64 16.07
C SER A 14 13.98 17.64 16.31
N LYS A 15 14.78 17.43 15.26
CA LYS A 15 16.25 17.34 15.36
C LYS A 15 16.91 18.54 14.70
N SER A 16 17.34 19.50 15.52
CA SER A 16 18.00 20.73 15.06
C SER A 16 19.42 20.50 14.52
N ASP A 17 20.05 19.38 14.87
CA ASP A 17 21.40 18.98 14.47
C ASP A 17 21.43 18.24 13.11
N ARG A 18 20.27 17.82 12.61
CA ARG A 18 20.15 17.07 11.37
C ARG A 18 20.29 18.00 10.16
N LYS A 19 21.08 17.56 9.17
CA LYS A 19 21.19 18.27 7.89
C LYS A 19 19.89 18.11 7.10
N ASP A 20 19.51 19.15 6.37
CA ASP A 20 18.33 19.18 5.48
C ASP A 20 18.16 17.87 4.67
N TYR A 21 19.22 17.45 3.97
CA TYR A 21 19.19 16.23 3.17
C TYR A 21 18.76 14.99 3.98
N ASP A 22 19.31 14.83 5.18
CA ASP A 22 18.99 13.70 6.06
C ASP A 22 17.56 13.81 6.59
N SER A 23 17.07 15.02 6.87
CA SER A 23 15.71 15.29 7.32
C SER A 23 14.70 14.90 6.25
N ARG A 24 14.89 15.36 5.01
CA ARG A 24 14.04 15.01 3.87
C ARG A 24 14.06 13.52 3.58
N LYS A 25 15.24 12.91 3.59
CA LYS A 25 15.40 11.46 3.34
C LYS A 25 14.73 10.62 4.43
N THR A 26 14.82 11.05 5.68
CA THR A 26 14.17 10.37 6.81
C THR A 26 12.65 10.46 6.70
N LEU A 27 12.13 11.66 6.45
CA LEU A 27 10.68 11.86 6.27
C LEU A 27 10.15 11.04 5.10
N LYS A 28 10.84 11.04 3.96
CA LYS A 28 10.48 10.24 2.79
C LYS A 28 10.28 8.78 3.16
N LYS A 29 11.29 8.17 3.78
CA LYS A 29 11.24 6.77 4.19
C LYS A 29 10.09 6.49 5.15
N LEU A 30 9.89 7.37 6.14
CA LEU A 30 8.86 7.20 7.15
C LEU A 30 7.46 7.24 6.53
N VAL A 31 7.19 8.22 5.66
CA VAL A 31 5.90 8.35 4.98
C VAL A 31 5.69 7.21 3.99
N ASP A 32 6.71 6.85 3.19
CA ASP A 32 6.62 5.72 2.25
C ASP A 32 6.26 4.42 2.97
N SER A 33 6.89 4.13 4.12
CA SER A 33 6.59 2.94 4.92
C SER A 33 5.21 3.02 5.59
N ALA A 34 4.80 4.18 6.10
CA ALA A 34 3.50 4.32 6.76
C ALA A 34 2.33 4.19 5.76
N LEU A 35 2.55 4.51 4.49
CA LEU A 35 1.51 4.50 3.47
C LEU A 35 1.54 3.24 2.57
N GLU A 36 2.49 2.33 2.76
CA GLU A 36 2.72 1.17 1.88
C GLU A 36 1.45 0.36 1.61
N ASP A 37 0.70 0.06 2.68
CA ASP A 37 -0.53 -0.74 2.65
C ASP A 37 -1.80 0.08 2.37
N THR A 38 -1.66 1.39 2.11
CA THR A 38 -2.78 2.29 1.81
C THR A 38 -2.84 2.63 0.33
N ASN A 39 -3.92 3.27 -0.10
CA ASN A 39 -4.02 3.85 -1.45
C ASN A 39 -3.33 5.23 -1.59
N TRP A 40 -2.55 5.67 -0.60
CA TRP A 40 -1.84 6.95 -0.62
C TRP A 40 -0.37 6.79 -0.98
N ARG A 41 0.20 7.73 -1.74
CA ARG A 41 1.63 7.76 -2.06
C ARG A 41 2.21 9.15 -1.90
N LEU A 42 3.44 9.20 -1.39
CA LEU A 42 4.19 10.44 -1.30
C LEU A 42 4.61 10.90 -2.69
N MET A 43 4.41 12.18 -2.99
CA MET A 43 4.97 12.78 -4.19
C MET A 43 6.44 13.10 -3.95
N THR A 44 7.30 12.28 -4.54
CA THR A 44 8.74 12.22 -4.29
C THR A 44 9.47 13.54 -4.54
N ASP A 45 8.97 14.34 -5.47
CA ASP A 45 9.65 15.53 -5.97
C ASP A 45 9.43 16.76 -5.08
N GLU A 46 8.63 16.61 -4.02
CA GLU A 46 8.01 17.75 -3.35
C GLU A 46 8.30 17.86 -1.86
N ILE A 47 9.20 17.03 -1.33
CA ILE A 47 9.63 17.21 0.06
C ILE A 47 10.58 18.41 0.11
N SER A 48 10.10 19.50 0.69
CA SER A 48 10.88 20.71 0.93
C SER A 48 11.21 20.86 2.41
N TYR A 49 12.38 21.45 2.71
CA TYR A 49 12.80 21.78 4.06
C TYR A 49 13.07 23.28 4.13
N ARG A 50 12.45 23.95 5.10
CA ARG A 50 12.68 25.38 5.33
C ARG A 50 12.46 25.71 6.80
N LEU A 51 13.47 26.32 7.43
CA LEU A 51 13.40 26.80 8.81
C LEU A 51 12.95 25.72 9.82
N GLY A 52 13.42 24.48 9.66
CA GLY A 52 13.03 23.37 10.52
C GLY A 52 11.69 22.73 10.17
N TYR A 53 10.95 23.25 9.19
CA TYR A 53 9.72 22.64 8.70
C TYR A 53 9.98 21.82 7.45
N LEU A 54 9.42 20.61 7.44
CA LEU A 54 9.30 19.77 6.28
C LEU A 54 7.89 19.89 5.71
N ASN A 55 7.77 20.07 4.41
CA ASN A 55 6.48 20.08 3.72
C ASN A 55 6.49 19.09 2.59
N GLY A 56 5.34 18.53 2.25
CA GLY A 56 5.19 17.65 1.09
C GLY A 56 3.73 17.48 0.70
N ARG A 57 3.50 16.70 -0.35
CA ARG A 57 2.15 16.29 -0.77
C ARG A 57 2.05 14.78 -0.88
N VAL A 58 0.88 14.26 -0.54
CA VAL A 58 0.49 12.88 -0.80
C VAL A 58 -0.63 12.85 -1.83
N LYS A 59 -0.62 11.83 -2.68
CA LYS A 59 -1.62 11.55 -3.70
C LYS A 59 -2.38 10.28 -3.33
N ALA A 60 -3.71 10.32 -3.37
CA ALA A 60 -4.52 9.11 -3.27
C ALA A 60 -4.84 8.55 -4.66
N TYR A 61 -4.69 7.24 -4.81
CA TYR A 61 -5.20 6.51 -5.97
C TYR A 61 -6.69 6.24 -5.79
N GLU A 62 -7.49 6.69 -6.76
CA GLU A 62 -8.94 6.44 -6.83
C GLU A 62 -9.33 5.57 -8.03
N SER A 63 -8.44 5.37 -9.00
CA SER A 63 -8.76 4.60 -10.20
C SER A 63 -8.84 3.11 -9.87
N GLU A 64 -9.83 2.42 -10.44
CA GLU A 64 -10.01 0.98 -10.23
C GLU A 64 -8.76 0.20 -10.64
N GLU A 65 -8.11 0.61 -11.74
CA GLU A 65 -6.89 -0.01 -12.23
C GLU A 65 -5.71 0.13 -11.24
N ASP A 66 -5.54 1.31 -10.64
CA ASP A 66 -4.47 1.54 -9.68
C ASP A 66 -4.72 0.83 -8.35
N LEU A 67 -5.98 0.81 -7.90
CA LEU A 67 -6.40 0.04 -6.72
C LEU A 67 -6.21 -1.47 -6.95
N LYS A 68 -6.52 -1.97 -8.15
CA LYS A 68 -6.30 -3.37 -8.51
C LYS A 68 -4.81 -3.72 -8.53
N LYS A 69 -3.96 -2.87 -9.11
CA LYS A 69 -2.49 -3.04 -9.10
C LYS A 69 -1.95 -3.03 -7.68
N LEU A 70 -2.44 -2.11 -6.85
CA LEU A 70 -2.07 -2.00 -5.44
C LEU A 70 -2.43 -3.26 -4.67
N ALA A 71 -3.67 -3.74 -4.81
CA ALA A 71 -4.14 -4.96 -4.19
C ALA A 71 -3.31 -6.16 -4.64
N MET A 72 -3.05 -6.31 -5.94
CA MET A 72 -2.22 -7.39 -6.49
C MET A 72 -0.78 -7.38 -5.95
N LYS A 73 -0.23 -6.20 -5.67
CA LYS A 73 1.10 -6.04 -5.09
C LYS A 73 1.12 -6.33 -3.59
N SER A 74 0.01 -6.08 -2.89
CA SER A 74 -0.12 -6.39 -1.47
C SER A 74 -0.13 -7.92 -1.28
N LYS A 75 0.83 -8.45 -0.51
CA LYS A 75 1.01 -9.90 -0.27
C LYS A 75 -0.12 -10.54 0.56
N ASN A 76 -1.13 -9.77 0.92
CA ASN A 76 -2.27 -10.21 1.74
C ASN A 76 -3.42 -10.80 0.91
N LEU A 77 -3.30 -10.84 -0.42
CA LEU A 77 -4.28 -11.53 -1.22
C LEU A 77 -4.13 -13.05 -1.07
N LYS A 78 -5.17 -13.68 -0.54
CA LYS A 78 -5.29 -15.14 -0.60
C LYS A 78 -5.26 -15.55 -2.08
N PRO A 79 -4.44 -16.55 -2.47
CA PRO A 79 -4.48 -17.07 -3.82
C PRO A 79 -5.90 -17.54 -4.12
N LYS A 80 -6.42 -17.15 -5.29
CA LYS A 80 -7.69 -17.66 -5.78
C LYS A 80 -7.53 -19.18 -5.92
N GLN A 81 -8.32 -19.97 -5.18
CA GLN A 81 -8.37 -21.41 -5.37
C GLN A 81 -8.64 -21.69 -6.85
N THR A 82 -7.62 -22.18 -7.56
CA THR A 82 -7.74 -22.62 -8.93
C THR A 82 -8.39 -23.99 -8.94
N SER A 83 -9.24 -24.25 -9.93
CA SER A 83 -9.99 -25.50 -10.10
C SER A 83 -9.15 -26.78 -10.16
N GLY A 84 -7.81 -26.68 -10.20
CA GLY A 84 -6.90 -27.83 -10.05
C GLY A 84 -6.76 -28.32 -8.60
N ASP A 85 -6.96 -27.45 -7.61
CA ASP A 85 -6.97 -27.83 -6.18
C ASP A 85 -8.35 -28.27 -5.69
N ALA A 86 -9.39 -28.04 -6.51
CA ALA A 86 -10.77 -28.37 -6.20
C ALA A 86 -11.17 -29.77 -6.72
N THR A 87 -10.21 -30.67 -6.92
CA THR A 87 -10.47 -32.05 -7.32
C THR A 87 -9.71 -33.03 -6.44
N ASP A 88 -10.41 -33.97 -5.80
CA ASP A 88 -9.77 -35.06 -5.07
C ASP A 88 -9.04 -36.02 -6.04
N LYS A 89 -8.30 -37.00 -5.50
CA LYS A 89 -7.59 -38.02 -6.30
C LYS A 89 -8.52 -38.87 -7.17
N ASN A 90 -9.84 -38.76 -6.98
CA ASN A 90 -10.88 -39.46 -7.72
C ASN A 90 -11.60 -38.55 -8.73
N GLY A 91 -11.20 -37.28 -8.85
CA GLY A 91 -11.77 -36.31 -9.79
C GLY A 91 -13.08 -35.65 -9.32
N ASN A 92 -13.46 -35.80 -8.05
CA ASN A 92 -14.65 -35.16 -7.49
C ASN A 92 -14.37 -33.70 -7.11
N ARG A 93 -15.35 -32.83 -7.30
CA ARG A 93 -15.23 -31.42 -6.94
C ARG A 93 -15.27 -31.26 -5.43
N VAL A 94 -14.25 -30.62 -4.83
CA VAL A 94 -14.16 -30.40 -3.38
C VAL A 94 -14.04 -28.91 -3.07
N LEU A 95 -14.75 -28.46 -2.03
CA LEU A 95 -14.67 -27.11 -1.48
C LEU A 95 -14.20 -27.19 -0.02
N GLU A 96 -13.09 -26.55 0.31
CA GLU A 96 -12.60 -26.45 1.69
C GLU A 96 -13.28 -25.27 2.40
N THR A 97 -13.92 -25.56 3.53
CA THR A 97 -14.59 -24.55 4.36
C THR A 97 -13.59 -23.79 5.23
N PRO A 98 -13.92 -22.57 5.70
CA PRO A 98 -13.06 -21.80 6.62
C PRO A 98 -12.67 -22.54 7.91
N ASP A 99 -13.43 -23.56 8.29
CA ASP A 99 -13.20 -24.42 9.46
C ASP A 99 -12.29 -25.63 9.15
N GLY A 100 -11.71 -25.70 7.95
CA GLY A 100 -10.80 -26.76 7.51
C GLY A 100 -11.50 -28.09 7.20
N LYS A 101 -12.81 -28.08 6.89
CA LYS A 101 -13.56 -29.25 6.45
C LYS A 101 -13.80 -29.23 4.96
N ASP A 102 -13.56 -30.36 4.31
CA ASP A 102 -13.81 -30.57 2.88
C ASP A 102 -15.27 -30.98 2.62
N ILE A 103 -15.92 -30.31 1.68
CA ILE A 103 -17.25 -30.65 1.18
C ILE A 103 -17.12 -31.13 -0.28
N ILE A 104 -17.61 -32.33 -0.55
CA ILE A 104 -17.70 -32.88 -1.91
C ILE A 104 -18.99 -32.37 -2.56
N LEU A 105 -18.89 -31.83 -3.78
CA LEU A 105 -20.00 -31.25 -4.55
C LEU A 105 -20.59 -32.24 -5.56
#